data_AF-A0A0F9UKN2-F1
#
_entry.id   AF-A0A0F9UKN2-F1
#
_cell.length_a   1.000
_cell.length_b   1.000
_cell.length_c   1.000
_cell.angle_alpha   90.00
_cell.angle_beta   90.00
_cell.angle_gamma   90.00
#
_symmetry.space_group_name_H-M   'P 1'
#
loop_
_entity.id
_entity.type
_entity.pdbx_description
1 polymer ?
#
loop_
_entity_poly.entity_id
_entity_poly.type
_entity_poly.pdbx_seq_one_letter_code
_entity_poly.pdbx_strand_id
1 'polypeptide(L)'
;TDKAVEMIRQGASAGAQIVMTPEVALTGFVGGDAERKLAEHIPGPSTEAFGELARELDIYILLGLSELRDGQIHNAMAVIDRAGELMGVMRKVHINRYETPGGWRNGSELPVSAPAKSAG
;
A
#
# COMPACT_ATOMS: atom_id res chain seq x y z
N THR A 1 -0.85 -11.86 4.03
CA THR A 1 -2.04 -11.33 3.34
C THR A 1 -3.33 -11.65 4.07
N ASP A 2 -3.63 -12.92 4.38
CA ASP A 2 -4.92 -13.34 4.97
C ASP A 2 -5.32 -12.56 6.23
N LYS A 3 -4.37 -12.32 7.14
CA LYS A 3 -4.65 -11.54 8.36
C LYS A 3 -5.03 -10.09 8.06
N ALA A 4 -4.42 -9.46 7.05
CA ALA A 4 -4.76 -8.09 6.66
C ALA A 4 -6.20 -8.05 6.11
N VAL A 5 -6.57 -8.99 5.24
CA VAL A 5 -7.92 -9.11 4.70
C VAL A 5 -8.96 -9.30 5.81
N GLU A 6 -8.70 -10.19 6.77
CA GLU A 6 -9.55 -10.42 7.93
C GLU A 6 -9.78 -9.14 8.73
N MET A 7 -8.70 -8.43 9.08
CA MET A 7 -8.77 -7.20 9.89
C MET A 7 -9.45 -6.05 9.13
N ILE A 8 -9.26 -5.96 7.81
CA ILE A 8 -9.94 -4.97 6.96
C ILE A 8 -11.45 -5.24 6.94
N ARG A 9 -11.87 -6.50 6.76
CA ARG A 9 -13.29 -6.89 6.80
C ARG A 9 -13.91 -6.59 8.17
N GLN A 10 -13.19 -6.86 9.25
CA GLN A 10 -13.62 -6.51 10.61
C GLN A 10 -13.82 -4.99 10.75
N GLY A 11 -12.85 -4.19 10.30
CA GLY A 11 -12.95 -2.73 10.29
C GLY A 11 -14.16 -2.23 9.51
N ALA A 12 -14.34 -2.72 8.28
CA ALA A 12 -15.49 -2.37 7.44
C ALA A 12 -16.83 -2.74 8.11
N SER A 13 -16.93 -3.94 8.71
CA SER A 13 -18.14 -4.37 9.43
C SER A 13 -18.46 -3.51 10.66
N ALA A 14 -17.45 -2.84 11.23
CA ALA A 14 -17.60 -1.89 12.32
C ALA A 14 -17.90 -0.45 11.83
N GLY A 15 -18.12 -0.26 10.52
CA GLY A 15 -18.46 1.03 9.92
C GLY A 15 -17.26 1.86 9.46
N ALA A 16 -16.05 1.31 9.44
CA ALA A 16 -14.89 2.02 8.91
C ALA A 16 -15.11 2.36 7.43
N GLN A 17 -14.82 3.60 7.05
CA GLN A 17 -14.90 4.09 5.68
C GLN A 17 -13.52 4.13 4.98
N ILE A 18 -12.47 4.04 5.79
CA ILE A 18 -11.06 4.03 5.39
C ILE A 18 -10.35 3.04 6.33
N VAL A 19 -9.53 2.14 5.77
CA VAL A 19 -8.64 1.28 6.55
C VAL A 19 -7.21 1.44 6.03
N MET A 20 -6.25 1.54 6.94
CA MET A 20 -4.82 1.63 6.63
C MET A 20 -4.09 0.47 7.27
N THR A 21 -3.28 -0.23 6.48
CA THR A 21 -2.40 -1.28 7.02
C THR A 21 -1.15 -0.68 7.65
N PRO A 22 -0.43 -1.43 8.49
CA PRO A 22 0.94 -1.07 8.88
C PRO A 22 1.88 -0.90 7.69
N GLU A 23 3.06 -0.34 7.97
CA GLU A 23 4.19 -0.25 7.05
C GLU A 23 4.62 -1.66 6.58
N VAL A 24 4.73 -1.85 5.26
CA VAL A 24 5.20 -3.11 4.64
C VAL A 24 4.42 -4.34 5.15
N ALA A 25 3.08 -4.21 5.24
CA ALA A 25 2.22 -5.16 5.94
C ALA A 25 2.16 -6.56 5.31
N LEU A 26 2.53 -6.70 4.03
CA LEU A 26 2.40 -7.97 3.31
C LEU A 26 3.58 -8.91 3.52
N THR A 27 4.77 -8.35 3.64
CA THR A 27 6.04 -9.08 3.72
C THR A 27 6.71 -8.95 5.08
N GLY A 28 6.42 -7.86 5.80
CA GLY A 28 7.22 -7.43 6.93
C GLY A 28 8.62 -6.98 6.49
N PHE A 29 9.41 -6.48 7.43
CA PHE A 29 10.79 -6.10 7.17
C PHE A 29 11.69 -7.33 7.12
N VAL A 30 11.88 -7.90 5.93
CA VAL A 30 12.77 -9.06 5.72
C VAL A 30 14.17 -8.63 5.31
N GLY A 31 14.29 -7.47 4.66
CA GLY A 31 15.57 -6.84 4.31
C GLY A 31 16.35 -7.51 3.19
N GLY A 32 17.29 -6.75 2.59
CA GLY A 32 18.23 -7.23 1.58
C GLY A 32 17.57 -7.87 0.35
N ASP A 33 18.18 -8.93 -0.18
CA ASP A 33 17.69 -9.63 -1.37
C ASP A 33 16.33 -10.32 -1.17
N ALA A 34 15.99 -10.67 0.07
CA ALA A 34 14.68 -11.24 0.37
C ALA A 34 13.57 -10.21 0.13
N GLU A 35 13.80 -8.96 0.55
CA GLU A 35 12.87 -7.86 0.31
C GLU A 35 12.68 -7.62 -1.18
N ARG A 36 13.79 -7.62 -1.95
CA ARG A 36 13.74 -7.44 -3.41
C ARG A 36 12.87 -8.48 -4.11
N LYS A 37 12.92 -9.74 -3.66
CA LYS A 37 12.18 -10.85 -4.26
C LYS A 37 10.68 -10.80 -3.96
N LEU A 38 10.31 -10.15 -2.87
CA LEU A 38 8.92 -9.98 -2.45
C LEU A 38 8.34 -8.62 -2.87
N ALA A 39 9.18 -7.67 -3.27
CA ALA A 39 8.75 -6.37 -3.74
C ALA A 39 8.01 -6.49 -5.08
N GLU A 40 6.92 -5.76 -5.20
CA GLU A 40 6.02 -5.79 -6.36
C GLU A 40 6.06 -4.46 -7.12
N HIS A 41 5.78 -4.48 -8.42
CA HIS A 41 5.44 -3.24 -9.13
C HIS A 41 4.10 -2.69 -8.62
N ILE A 42 3.92 -1.37 -8.70
CA ILE A 42 2.64 -0.72 -8.42
C ILE A 42 2.22 0.09 -9.67
N PRO A 43 1.05 -0.18 -10.27
CA PRO A 43 0.10 -1.25 -9.91
C PRO A 43 0.68 -2.66 -10.14
N GLY A 44 0.16 -3.62 -9.38
CA GLY A 44 0.56 -5.03 -9.40
C GLY A 44 -0.35 -5.93 -8.55
N PRO A 45 0.04 -7.20 -8.33
CA PRO A 45 -0.83 -8.24 -7.79
C PRO A 45 -1.49 -7.88 -6.45
N SER A 46 -0.74 -7.31 -5.52
CA SER A 46 -1.28 -6.91 -4.22
C SER A 46 -2.21 -5.71 -4.34
N THR A 47 -1.89 -4.69 -5.13
CA THR A 47 -2.81 -3.56 -5.31
C THR A 47 -4.08 -3.95 -6.06
N GLU A 48 -4.02 -4.92 -6.96
CA GLU A 48 -5.20 -5.48 -7.65
C GLU A 48 -6.09 -6.25 -6.66
N ALA A 49 -5.52 -7.17 -5.89
CA ALA A 49 -6.28 -7.96 -4.92
C ALA A 49 -6.94 -7.10 -3.83
N PHE A 50 -6.23 -6.09 -3.33
CA PHE A 50 -6.80 -5.15 -2.36
C PHE A 50 -7.73 -4.12 -3.02
N GLY A 51 -7.59 -3.85 -4.32
CA GLY A 51 -8.56 -3.12 -5.14
C GLY A 51 -9.91 -3.83 -5.19
N GLU A 52 -9.90 -5.14 -5.46
CA GLU A 52 -11.12 -5.95 -5.43
C GLU A 52 -11.78 -5.94 -4.04
N LEU A 53 -10.98 -6.05 -2.97
CA LEU A 53 -11.47 -5.99 -1.61
C LEU A 53 -12.05 -4.62 -1.24
N ALA A 54 -11.39 -3.52 -1.65
CA ALA A 54 -11.87 -2.16 -1.44
C ALA A 54 -13.23 -1.95 -2.09
N ARG A 55 -13.38 -2.42 -3.34
CA ARG A 55 -14.63 -2.39 -4.10
C ARG A 55 -15.73 -3.23 -3.46
N GLU A 56 -15.41 -4.45 -3.02
CA GLU A 56 -16.36 -5.34 -2.37
C GLU A 56 -16.94 -4.71 -1.08
N LEU A 57 -16.09 -4.05 -0.30
CA LEU A 57 -16.45 -3.49 0.99
C LEU A 57 -16.92 -2.02 0.92
N ASP A 58 -16.83 -1.38 -0.25
CA ASP A 58 -17.10 0.06 -0.46
C ASP A 58 -16.30 0.98 0.49
N ILE A 59 -15.00 0.70 0.66
CA ILE A 59 -14.11 1.49 1.54
C ILE A 59 -12.83 1.90 0.82
N TYR A 60 -12.14 2.92 1.35
CA TYR A 60 -10.78 3.20 0.95
C TYR A 60 -9.80 2.27 1.67
N ILE A 61 -8.77 1.80 0.96
CA ILE A 61 -7.68 1.00 1.54
C ILE A 61 -6.34 1.69 1.28
N LEU A 62 -5.60 1.95 2.36
CA LEU A 62 -4.21 2.41 2.30
C LEU A 62 -3.31 1.20 2.59
N LEU A 63 -2.64 0.71 1.56
CA LEU A 63 -1.86 -0.53 1.58
C LEU A 63 -0.36 -0.24 1.63
N GLY A 64 0.27 -0.63 2.73
CA GLY A 64 1.73 -0.57 2.91
C GLY A 64 2.42 -1.80 2.34
N LEU A 65 3.35 -1.60 1.39
CA LEU A 65 4.08 -2.68 0.72
C LEU A 65 5.46 -2.24 0.22
N SER A 66 6.30 -3.22 -0.09
CA SER A 66 7.58 -3.02 -0.77
C SER A 66 7.35 -2.91 -2.27
N GLU A 67 7.67 -1.75 -2.83
CA GLU A 67 7.55 -1.49 -4.26
C GLU A 67 8.89 -1.70 -4.97
N LEU A 68 8.89 -2.43 -6.08
CA LEU A 68 9.99 -2.46 -7.03
C LEU A 68 9.75 -1.43 -8.13
N ARG A 69 10.57 -0.38 -8.20
CA ARG A 69 10.48 0.68 -9.20
C ARG A 69 11.87 1.06 -9.69
N ASP A 70 12.07 1.08 -11.02
CA ASP A 70 13.36 1.40 -11.64
C ASP A 70 14.54 0.58 -11.09
N GLY A 71 14.27 -0.68 -10.73
CA GLY A 71 15.26 -1.59 -10.13
C GLY A 71 15.60 -1.31 -8.67
N GLN A 72 14.89 -0.38 -8.01
CA GLN A 72 15.07 0.01 -6.61
C GLN A 72 13.85 -0.39 -5.77
N ILE A 73 14.08 -0.64 -4.48
CA ILE A 73 13.02 -0.95 -3.52
C ILE A 73 12.60 0.35 -2.84
N HIS A 74 11.29 0.60 -2.82
CA HIS A 74 10.69 1.75 -2.14
C HIS A 74 9.68 1.27 -1.10
N ASN A 75 9.63 1.99 0.02
CA ASN A 75 8.60 1.82 1.04
C ASN A 75 7.40 2.63 0.60
N ALA A 76 6.38 1.91 0.12
CA ALA A 76 5.25 2.48 -0.56
C ALA A 76 3.97 2.32 0.26
N MET A 77 3.13 3.35 0.19
CA MET A 77 1.74 3.34 0.61
C MET A 77 0.88 3.60 -0.62
N ALA A 78 0.22 2.55 -1.12
CA ALA A 78 -0.75 2.66 -2.20
C ALA A 78 -2.10 3.11 -1.63
N VAL A 79 -2.72 4.11 -2.26
CA VAL A 79 -4.05 4.62 -1.88
C VAL A 79 -5.06 4.10 -2.89
N ILE A 80 -5.97 3.25 -2.43
CA ILE A 80 -6.99 2.59 -3.24
C ILE A 80 -8.35 3.14 -2.86
N ASP A 81 -9.15 3.51 -3.85
CA ASP A 81 -10.50 4.03 -3.65
C ASP A 81 -11.56 2.93 -3.52
N ARG A 82 -12.81 3.38 -3.32
CA ARG A 82 -13.99 2.51 -3.17
C ARG A 82 -14.42 1.82 -4.45
N ALA A 83 -13.98 2.28 -5.62
CA ALA A 83 -14.18 1.58 -6.88
C ALA A 83 -13.12 0.48 -7.09
N GLY A 84 -12.10 0.42 -6.21
CA GLY A 84 -10.96 -0.47 -6.33
C GLY A 84 -9.81 0.12 -7.16
N GLU A 85 -9.87 1.40 -7.48
CA GLU A 85 -8.90 2.08 -8.35
C GLU A 85 -7.76 2.70 -7.55
N LEU A 86 -6.55 2.66 -8.12
CA LEU A 86 -5.37 3.27 -7.51
C LEU A 86 -5.40 4.80 -7.69
N MET A 87 -5.60 5.53 -6.59
CA MET A 87 -5.58 7.00 -6.57
C MET A 87 -4.17 7.58 -6.62
N GLY A 88 -3.19 6.86 -6.08
CA GLY A 88 -1.81 7.31 -6.00
C GLY A 88 -0.95 6.43 -5.10
N VAL A 89 0.36 6.70 -5.10
CA VAL A 89 1.35 5.98 -4.31
C VAL A 89 2.26 6.98 -3.61
N MET A 90 2.29 6.95 -2.29
CA MET A 90 3.27 7.69 -1.50
C MET A 90 4.48 6.80 -1.24
N ARG A 91 5.68 7.28 -1.59
CA ARG A 91 6.95 6.59 -1.33
C ARG A 91 7.68 7.33 -0.21
N LYS A 92 8.09 6.63 0.84
CA LYS A 92 8.76 7.20 2.01
C LYS A 92 9.94 8.08 1.58
N VAL A 93 9.80 9.39 1.80
CA VAL A 93 10.77 10.41 1.35
C VAL A 93 12.04 10.40 2.21
N HIS A 94 11.92 9.97 3.46
CA HIS A 94 13.02 9.89 4.41
C HIS A 94 13.20 8.44 4.88
N ILE A 95 13.94 7.66 4.09
CA ILE A 95 14.38 6.31 4.47
C ILE A 95 15.34 6.42 5.65
N ASN A 96 15.15 5.56 6.65
CA ASN A 96 15.99 5.58 7.84
C ASN A 96 17.38 4.98 7.52
N ARG A 97 18.38 5.34 8.33
CA ARG A 97 19.77 4.91 8.10
C ARG A 97 19.99 3.40 8.14
N TYR A 98 19.08 2.64 8.74
CA TYR A 98 19.16 1.18 8.86
C TYR A 98 18.50 0.47 7.67
N GLU A 99 17.60 1.13 6.96
CA GLU A 99 16.95 0.66 5.74
C GLU A 99 17.84 0.85 4.51
N THR A 100 18.64 1.93 4.45
CA THR A 100 19.52 2.23 3.30
C THR A 100 20.48 1.08 2.92
N PRO A 101 21.17 0.41 3.87
CA PRO A 101 22.00 -0.77 3.56
C PRO A 101 21.20 -1.95 2.99
N GLY A 102 19.91 -2.04 3.30
CA GLY A 102 19.00 -3.06 2.78
C GLY A 102 18.51 -2.79 1.35
N GLY A 103 18.98 -1.73 0.70
CA GLY A 103 18.65 -1.40 -0.70
C GLY A 103 17.42 -0.50 -0.88
N TRP A 104 16.80 -0.05 0.23
CA TRP A 104 15.68 0.90 0.19
C TRP A 104 16.13 2.27 -0.30
N ARG A 105 15.26 2.96 -1.02
CA ARG A 105 15.52 4.28 -1.61
C ARG A 105 14.39 5.27 -1.32
N ASN A 106 14.79 6.53 -1.16
CA ASN A 106 13.86 7.63 -0.90
C ASN A 106 12.89 7.79 -2.07
N GLY A 107 11.63 8.08 -1.75
CA GLY A 107 10.74 8.77 -2.67
C GLY A 107 11.10 10.27 -2.77
N SER A 108 10.47 10.96 -3.72
CA SER A 108 10.67 12.40 -3.97
C SER A 108 9.37 13.21 -3.97
N GLU A 109 8.23 12.55 -3.78
CA GLU A 109 6.90 13.13 -3.97
C GLU A 109 6.10 13.11 -2.68
N LEU A 110 5.19 14.08 -2.54
CA LEU A 110 4.21 14.19 -1.47
C LEU A 110 2.82 14.30 -2.12
N PRO A 111 2.31 13.22 -2.74
CA PRO A 111 1.08 13.27 -3.50
C PRO A 111 -0.12 13.55 -2.60
N VAL A 112 -1.09 14.30 -3.12
CA VAL A 112 -2.38 14.59 -2.48
C VAL A 112 -3.47 14.01 -3.35
N SER A 113 -4.32 13.18 -2.77
CA SER A 113 -5.50 12.59 -3.44
C SER A 113 -6.76 13.06 -2.75
N ALA A 114 -7.80 13.37 -3.51
CA ALA A 114 -9.10 13.76 -3.00
C ALA A 114 -10.15 12.71 -3.40
N PRO A 115 -11.07 12.32 -2.49
CA PRO A 115 -12.23 11.52 -2.83
C PRO A 115 -12.98 12.08 -4.04
N ALA A 116 -13.44 11.22 -4.93
CA ALA A 116 -14.43 11.63 -5.91
C ALA A 116 -15.64 12.22 -5.17
N LYS A 117 -16.20 13.34 -5.67
CA LYS A 117 -17.40 13.93 -5.08
C LYS A 117 -18.53 12.89 -5.17
N SER A 118 -19.18 12.58 -4.06
CA SER A 118 -20.37 11.73 -4.08
C SER A 118 -21.43 12.38 -4.96
N ALA A 119 -21.91 11.67 -5.98
CA ALA A 119 -23.14 12.04 -6.64
C ALA A 119 -24.25 11.92 -5.59
N GLY A 120 -24.83 13.05 -5.20
CA GLY A 120 -25.92 13.12 -4.21
C GLY A 120 -27.23 12.55 -4.73
#